data_AF-A0A3R9QFA5-F1
#
_entry.id   AF-A0A3R9QFA5-F1
#
_cell.length_a   1.000
_cell.length_b   1.000
_cell.length_c   1.000
_cell.angle_alpha   90.00
_cell.angle_beta   90.00
_cell.angle_gamma   90.00
#
_symmetry.space_group_name_H-M   'P 1'
#
loop_
_entity.id
_entity.type
_entity.pdbx_description
1 polymer ?
#
loop_
_entity_poly.entity_id
_entity_poly.type
_entity_poly.pdbx_seq_one_letter_code
_entity_poly.pdbx_strand_id
1 'polypeptide(L)' 'MLGLLIRKKEAQELEYIIKRELEELLLDFEDERIEETVKKVMEEKYKIVFGLYRRIASPEECSKYIKSFKNSYSQRES' A
#
# COMPACT_ATOMS: atom_id res chain seq x y z
N MET A 1 0.43 21.27 0.35
CA MET A 1 0.68 20.16 1.31
C MET A 1 -0.17 20.44 2.54
N LEU A 2 -1.15 19.59 2.86
CA LEU A 2 -1.90 19.70 4.12
C LEU A 2 -1.13 18.93 5.18
N GLY A 3 -0.54 19.65 6.14
CA GLY A 3 0.06 19.02 7.33
C GLY A 3 -1.04 18.42 8.20
N LEU A 4 -0.85 17.19 8.67
CA LEU A 4 -1.74 16.57 9.64
C LEU A 4 -1.35 17.07 11.03
N LEU A 5 -2.29 17.62 11.78
CA LEU A 5 -2.10 17.96 13.19
C LEU A 5 -2.36 16.72 14.05
N ILE A 6 -1.36 15.86 14.18
CA ILE A 6 -1.43 14.60 14.94
C ILE A 6 -0.22 14.48 15.88
N ARG A 7 -0.40 13.82 17.01
CA ARG A 7 0.70 13.53 17.95
C ARG A 7 1.57 12.41 17.42
N LYS A 8 2.79 12.29 17.95
CA LYS A 8 3.73 11.23 17.59
C LYS A 8 3.13 9.82 17.76
N LYS A 9 2.40 9.58 18.85
CA LYS A 9 1.73 8.29 19.11
C LYS A 9 0.67 7.98 18.05
N GLU A 10 -0.16 8.96 17.71
CA GLU A 10 -1.20 8.82 16.67
C GLU A 10 -0.59 8.60 15.28
N ALA A 11 0.54 9.25 14.99
CA ALA A 11 1.28 9.03 13.74
C ALA A 11 1.83 7.59 13.65
N GLN A 12 2.33 7.02 14.76
CA GLN A 12 2.81 5.64 14.82
C GLN A 12 1.68 4.62 14.66
N GLU A 13 0.54 4.86 15.32
CA GLU A 13 -0.66 4.01 15.19
C GLU A 13 -1.21 4.06 13.75
N LEU A 14 -1.25 5.24 13.16
CA LEU A 14 -1.66 5.43 11.77
C LEU A 14 -0.70 4.76 10.79
N GLU A 15 0.61 4.91 11.00
CA GLU A 15 1.63 4.21 10.21
C GLU A 15 1.43 2.69 10.29
N TYR A 16 1.20 2.15 11.49
CA TYR A 16 0.99 0.72 11.69
C TYR A 16 -0.25 0.20 10.95
N ILE A 17 -1.38 0.90 11.06
CA ILE A 17 -2.62 0.51 10.38
C ILE A 17 -2.44 0.54 8.86
N ILE A 18 -1.81 1.60 8.34
CA ILE A 18 -1.56 1.75 6.91
C ILE A 18 -0.63 0.66 6.39
N LYS A 19 0.45 0.34 7.12
CA LYS A 19 1.37 -0.75 6.76
C LYS A 19 0.64 -2.08 6.64
N ARG A 20 -0.19 -2.42 7.64
CA ARG A 20 -0.97 -3.65 7.63
C ARG A 20 -1.91 -3.74 6.43
N GLU A 21 -2.63 -2.65 6.13
CA GLU A 21 -3.52 -2.59 4.97
C GLU A 21 -2.77 -2.78 3.64
N LEU A 22 -1.57 -2.19 3.51
CA LEU A 22 -0.74 -2.39 2.32
C LEU A 22 -0.25 -3.84 2.19
N GLU A 23 0.11 -4.47 3.31
CA GLU A 23 0.56 -5.87 3.34
C GLU A 23 -0.58 -6.83 2.98
N GLU A 24 -1.79 -6.60 3.49
CA GLU A 24 -2.99 -7.37 3.13
C GLU A 24 -3.31 -7.23 1.63
N LEU A 25 -3.31 -6.00 1.09
CA LEU A 25 -3.53 -5.79 -0.34
C LEU A 25 -2.48 -6.46 -1.22
N LEU A 26 -1.21 -6.41 -0.81
CA LEU A 26 -0.12 -7.08 -1.52
C LEU A 26 -0.29 -8.60 -1.53
N LEU A 27 -0.69 -9.19 -0.39
CA LEU A 27 -0.97 -10.62 -0.29
C LEU A 27 -2.14 -11.02 -1.18
N ASP A 28 -3.23 -10.26 -1.16
CA ASP A 28 -4.40 -10.55 -1.99
C ASP A 28 -4.10 -10.41 -3.49
N PHE A 29 -3.14 -9.57 -3.91
CA PHE A 29 -2.75 -9.48 -5.32
C PHE A 29 -2.10 -10.77 -5.85
N GLU A 30 -1.50 -11.58 -4.97
CA GLU A 30 -0.92 -12.88 -5.31
C GLU A 30 -1.98 -13.99 -5.45
N ASP A 31 -3.22 -13.76 -4.99
CA ASP A 31 -4.30 -14.74 -5.10
C ASP A 31 -4.88 -14.77 -6.52
N GLU A 32 -4.67 -15.86 -7.23
CA GLU A 32 -5.19 -16.09 -8.59
C GLU A 32 -6.71 -16.27 -8.64
N ARG A 33 -7.35 -16.56 -7.50
CA ARG A 33 -8.81 -16.79 -7.42
C ARG A 33 -9.62 -15.51 -7.45
N ILE A 34 -8.99 -14.36 -7.19
CA ILE A 34 -9.65 -13.05 -7.21
C ILE A 34 -9.86 -12.61 -8.66
N GLU A 35 -11.10 -12.27 -9.01
CA GLU A 35 -11.44 -11.77 -10.34
C GLU A 35 -10.68 -10.50 -10.71
N GLU A 36 -10.31 -10.38 -11.99
CA GLU A 36 -9.52 -9.26 -12.50
C GLU A 36 -10.18 -7.88 -12.26
N THR A 37 -11.51 -7.81 -12.33
CA THR A 37 -12.26 -6.58 -12.02
C THR A 37 -12.07 -6.16 -10.57
N VAL A 38 -12.04 -7.12 -9.64
CA VAL A 38 -11.81 -6.86 -8.22
C VAL A 38 -10.35 -6.45 -7.99
N LYS A 39 -9.40 -7.09 -8.68
CA LYS A 39 -7.97 -6.71 -8.64
C LYS A 39 -7.74 -5.25 -9.06
N LYS A 40 -8.46 -4.73 -10.06
CA LYS A 40 -8.39 -3.31 -10.46
C LYS A 40 -8.87 -2.38 -9.35
N VAL A 41 -9.97 -2.70 -8.67
CA VAL A 41 -10.45 -1.90 -7.54
C VAL A 41 -9.46 -1.92 -6.37
N MET A 42 -8.85 -3.08 -6.11
CA MET A 42 -7.79 -3.21 -5.12
C MET A 42 -6.55 -2.40 -5.48
N GLU A 43 -6.20 -2.29 -6.77
CA GLU A 43 -5.12 -1.43 -7.25
C GLU A 43 -5.37 0.04 -6.91
N GLU A 44 -6.58 0.53 -7.17
CA GLU A 44 -6.98 1.89 -6.84
C GLU A 44 -6.89 2.13 -5.33
N LYS A 45 -7.38 1.17 -4.53
CA LYS A 45 -7.26 1.20 -3.07
C LYS A 45 -5.80 1.24 -2.62
N TYR A 46 -4.93 0.40 -3.18
CA TYR A 46 -3.49 0.40 -2.89
C TYR A 46 -2.87 1.77 -3.16
N LYS A 47 -3.16 2.39 -4.32
CA LYS A 47 -2.63 3.72 -4.67
C LYS A 47 -3.05 4.79 -3.65
N ILE A 48 -4.29 4.75 -3.18
CA ILE A 48 -4.80 5.69 -2.16
C ILE A 48 -4.08 5.47 -0.83
N VAL A 49 -4.03 4.22 -0.34
CA VAL A 49 -3.40 3.87 0.94
C VAL A 49 -1.90 4.17 0.91
N PHE A 50 -1.22 3.84 -0.18
CA PHE A 50 0.20 4.15 -0.37
C PHE A 50 0.46 5.67 -0.42
N GLY A 51 -0.47 6.42 -1.02
CA GLY A 51 -0.44 7.88 -0.99
C GLY A 51 -0.55 8.47 0.42
N LEU A 52 -1.27 7.82 1.33
CA LEU A 52 -1.31 8.18 2.75
C LEU A 52 -0.01 7.78 3.46
N TYR A 53 0.49 6.57 3.21
CA TYR A 53 1.73 6.06 3.78
C TYR A 53 2.92 7.00 3.53
N ARG A 54 3.05 7.48 2.29
CA ARG A 54 4.11 8.42 1.87
C ARG A 54 4.12 9.74 2.63
N ARG A 55 3.04 10.11 3.33
CA ARG A 55 2.97 11.34 4.13
C ARG A 55 3.60 11.17 5.51
N ILE A 56 3.77 9.93 5.96
CA ILE A 56 4.18 9.58 7.32
C ILE A 56 5.53 8.84 7.31
N ALA A 57 5.73 7.95 6.33
CA ALA A 57 6.90 7.11 6.24
C ALA A 57 8.09 7.75 5.53
N SER A 58 9.28 7.22 5.79
CA SER A 58 10.50 7.63 5.09
C SER A 58 10.51 7.15 3.63
N PRO A 59 11.26 7.81 2.73
CA PRO A 59 11.39 7.37 1.34
C PRO A 59 11.97 5.96 1.18
N GLU A 60 12.86 5.55 2.08
CA GLU A 60 13.46 4.21 2.10
C GLU A 60 12.41 3.14 2.37
N GLU A 61 11.55 3.36 3.37
CA GLU A 61 10.45 2.46 3.70
C GLU A 61 9.42 2.40 2.57
N CYS A 62 9.13 3.53 1.91
CA CYS A 62 8.23 3.57 0.75
C CYS A 62 8.76 2.73 -0.42
N SER A 63 10.08 2.65 -0.59
CA SER A 63 10.70 1.91 -1.69
C SER A 63 10.44 0.40 -1.61
N LYS A 64 10.24 -0.15 -0.40
CA LYS A 64 9.90 -1.56 -0.19
C LYS A 64 8.54 -1.88 -0.82
N TYR A 65 7.52 -1.09 -0.50
CA TYR A 65 6.16 -1.29 -1.01
C TYR A 65 6.06 -1.07 -2.52
N ILE A 66 6.83 -0.14 -3.09
CA ILE A 66 6.89 0.04 -4.56
C ILE A 66 7.45 -1.21 -5.26
N LYS A 67 8.52 -1.80 -4.71
CA LYS A 67 9.12 -3.02 -5.27
C LYS A 67 8.17 -4.21 -5.18
N SER A 68 7.55 -4.43 -4.01
CA SER A 68 6.60 -5.52 -3.82
C SER A 68 5.41 -5.42 -4.77
N PHE A 69 4.83 -4.22 -4.88
CA PHE A 69 3.74 -3.99 -5.83
C PHE A 69 4.16 -4.29 -7.27
N LYS A 70 5.33 -3.82 -7.72
CA LYS A 70 5.81 -4.15 -9.08
C LYS A 70 5.96 -5.65 -9.30
N ASN A 71 6.49 -6.39 -8.32
CA ASN A 71 6.65 -7.84 -8.43
C ASN A 71 5.31 -8.58 -8.58
N SER A 72 4.27 -8.14 -7.86
CA SER A 72 2.92 -8.73 -7.95
C SER A 72 2.21 -8.43 -9.29
N TYR A 73 2.68 -7.43 -10.04
CA TYR A 73 2.13 -7.04 -11.35
C TYR A 73 2.97 -7.56 -12.52
N SER A 74 4.30 -7.60 -12.40
CA SER A 74 5.20 -8.10 -13.45
C SER A 74 5.07 -9.60 -13.71
N GLN A 75 4.50 -10.38 -12.77
CA GLN A 75 4.12 -11.78 -13.01
C GLN A 75 2.92 -11.94 -13.98
N ARG A 76 2.27 -10.85 -14.42
CA ARG A 76 1.09 -10.89 -15.32
C ARG A 76 1.42 -10.65 -16.80
N GLU A 77 2.65 -10.26 -17.15
CA GLU A 77 3.08 -9.94 -18.53
C GLU A 77 4.04 -10.99 -19.15
N SER A 78 4.20 -12.17 -18.54
CA SER A 78 5.03 -13.28 -19.06
C SER A 78 4.19 -14.54 -19.23
#